data_AF-A0A7J9Q058-F1
#
_entry.id   AF-A0A7J9Q058-F1
#
_cell.length_a   1.000
_cell.length_b   1.000
_cell.length_c   1.000
_cell.angle_alpha   90.00
_cell.angle_beta   90.00
_cell.angle_gamma   90.00
#
_symmetry.space_group_name_H-M   'P 1'
#
loop_
_entity.id
_entity.type
_entity.pdbx_description
1 polymer ?
#
loop_
_entity_poly.entity_id
_entity_poly.type
_entity_poly.pdbx_seq_one_letter_code
_entity_poly.pdbx_strand_id
1 'polypeptide(L)'
;MDAIGELGWIFREYPRTKGYLNTAIEVTWMFILERLDEVGIDDIAEVNHSNLPRDKILTILEEASIITIEGEKVFPGIIVQKLRKVRWEGYQMDTPQIKSKLLELHGILTVALTQSMLNDKEYIPRRALAVFHMLSDNMINSGEKIEPVIPDYVFDKACGEMSERQKNKIRWVMSGFIDGQTKIISDVTERNGMTIKDEMVKYCEKMRERWRERDREREI
;
A
#
# COMPACT_ATOMS: atom_id res chain seq x y z
N MET A 1 -7.72 -10.38 -9.12
CA MET A 1 -7.57 -9.15 -8.32
C MET A 1 -6.21 -8.56 -8.67
N ASP A 2 -6.05 -7.23 -8.70
CA ASP A 2 -4.71 -6.64 -8.91
C ASP A 2 -3.89 -6.80 -7.62
N ALA A 3 -2.62 -7.18 -7.77
CA ALA A 3 -1.68 -7.46 -6.70
C ALA A 3 -1.53 -6.29 -5.72
N ILE A 4 -1.63 -5.06 -6.23
CA ILE A 4 -1.53 -3.85 -5.41
C ILE A 4 -2.63 -3.81 -4.35
N GLY A 5 -3.83 -4.30 -4.66
CA GLY A 5 -4.94 -4.35 -3.70
C GLY A 5 -4.64 -5.18 -2.46
N GLU A 6 -3.72 -6.16 -2.57
CA GLU A 6 -3.29 -7.02 -1.47
C GLU A 6 -2.40 -6.30 -0.45
N LEU A 7 -2.03 -5.04 -0.69
CA LEU A 7 -1.28 -4.20 0.24
C LEU A 7 -2.19 -3.27 1.06
N GLY A 8 -3.45 -3.07 0.65
CA GLY A 8 -4.35 -2.06 1.24
C GLY A 8 -4.77 -2.30 2.70
N TRP A 9 -4.34 -3.41 3.31
CA TRP A 9 -4.61 -3.76 4.70
C TRP A 9 -3.51 -3.31 5.66
N ILE A 10 -2.30 -3.01 5.17
CA ILE A 10 -1.08 -2.87 5.99
C ILE A 10 -1.25 -1.87 7.14
N PHE A 11 -1.88 -0.71 6.89
CA PHE A 11 -2.08 0.34 7.90
C PHE A 11 -3.41 0.28 8.65
N ARG A 12 -4.38 -0.55 8.24
CA ARG A 12 -5.75 -0.54 8.81
C ARG A 12 -5.79 -0.82 10.31
N GLU A 13 -4.89 -1.68 10.77
CA GLU A 13 -4.83 -2.17 12.16
C GLU A 13 -3.80 -1.42 13.02
N TYR A 14 -3.25 -0.29 12.55
CA TYR A 14 -2.22 0.47 13.27
C TYR A 14 -2.70 1.87 13.65
N PRO A 15 -3.08 2.11 14.93
CA PRO A 15 -3.62 3.40 15.35
C PRO A 15 -2.72 4.60 14.99
N ARG A 16 -1.39 4.43 15.07
CA ARG A 16 -0.42 5.50 14.78
C ARG A 16 -0.30 5.88 13.32
N THR A 17 -0.63 4.98 12.39
CA THR A 17 -0.56 5.25 10.94
C THR A 17 -1.92 5.28 10.27
N LYS A 18 -2.96 4.85 10.97
CA LYS A 18 -4.33 4.82 10.47
C LYS A 18 -4.84 6.21 10.12
N GLY A 19 -4.45 7.24 10.87
CA GLY A 19 -4.83 8.64 10.56
C GLY A 19 -4.41 9.04 9.14
N TYR A 20 -3.15 8.82 8.76
CA TYR A 20 -2.68 9.11 7.40
C TYR A 20 -3.48 8.36 6.32
N LEU A 21 -3.73 7.06 6.52
CA LEU A 21 -4.47 6.27 5.54
C LEU A 21 -5.94 6.72 5.45
N ASN A 22 -6.58 6.96 6.59
CA ASN A 22 -7.96 7.43 6.65
C ASN A 22 -8.11 8.79 5.97
N THR A 23 -7.25 9.76 6.28
CA THR A 23 -7.28 11.07 5.63
C THR A 23 -7.03 10.95 4.14
N ALA A 24 -6.05 10.14 3.72
CA ALA A 24 -5.80 9.90 2.30
C ALA A 24 -7.03 9.33 1.59
N ILE A 25 -7.75 8.40 2.22
CA ILE A 25 -8.99 7.81 1.69
C ILE A 25 -10.09 8.86 1.60
N GLU A 26 -10.35 9.60 2.68
CA GLU A 26 -11.38 10.63 2.76
C GLU A 26 -11.20 11.66 1.64
N VAL A 27 -10.01 12.27 1.57
CA VAL A 27 -9.71 13.29 0.56
C VAL A 27 -9.77 12.72 -0.86
N THR A 28 -9.30 11.49 -1.06
CA THR A 28 -9.42 10.82 -2.36
C THR A 28 -10.89 10.61 -2.76
N TRP A 29 -11.77 10.27 -1.82
CA TRP A 29 -13.20 10.10 -2.08
C TRP A 29 -13.91 11.42 -2.36
N MET A 30 -13.58 12.48 -1.64
CA MET A 30 -14.08 13.84 -1.94
C MET A 30 -13.77 14.22 -3.40
N PHE A 31 -12.56 13.93 -3.88
CA PHE A 31 -12.20 14.25 -5.27
C PHE A 31 -12.75 13.28 -6.33
N ILE A 32 -12.87 11.98 -6.02
CA ILE A 32 -13.28 10.96 -7.00
C ILE A 32 -14.81 10.75 -7.01
N LEU A 33 -15.42 10.57 -5.85
CA LEU A 33 -16.84 10.23 -5.70
C LEU A 33 -17.70 11.50 -5.70
N GLU A 34 -17.34 12.48 -4.87
CA GLU A 34 -18.09 13.74 -4.76
C GLU A 34 -17.74 14.73 -5.88
N ARG A 35 -16.65 14.46 -6.61
CA ARG A 35 -16.17 15.26 -7.75
C ARG A 35 -15.84 16.69 -7.40
N LEU A 36 -15.41 16.94 -6.17
CA LEU A 36 -14.87 18.23 -5.78
C LEU A 36 -13.57 18.49 -6.56
N ASP A 37 -13.29 19.75 -6.85
CA ASP A 37 -12.04 20.18 -7.48
C ASP A 37 -11.06 20.77 -6.45
N GLU A 38 -11.58 21.24 -5.32
CA GLU A 38 -10.84 21.74 -4.17
C GLU A 38 -11.64 21.47 -2.88
N VAL A 39 -10.95 21.37 -1.74
CA VAL A 39 -11.57 21.19 -0.41
C VAL A 39 -10.85 22.11 0.58
N GLY A 40 -11.60 22.78 1.46
CA GLY A 40 -10.99 23.53 2.56
C GLY A 40 -10.34 22.57 3.55
N ILE A 41 -9.13 22.87 4.04
CA ILE A 41 -8.44 21.93 4.94
C ILE A 41 -9.28 21.66 6.21
N ASP A 42 -10.04 22.65 6.68
CA ASP A 42 -10.93 22.52 7.84
C ASP A 42 -12.14 21.60 7.58
N ASP A 43 -12.48 21.34 6.33
CA ASP A 43 -13.58 20.45 5.93
C ASP A 43 -13.15 18.96 5.91
N ILE A 44 -11.85 18.68 6.07
CA ILE A 44 -11.31 17.32 6.09
C ILE A 44 -11.43 16.75 7.51
N ALA A 45 -12.43 15.90 7.75
CA ALA A 45 -12.79 15.47 9.09
C ALA A 45 -11.69 14.63 9.75
N GLU A 46 -11.01 13.74 9.02
CA GLU A 46 -9.95 12.90 9.60
C GLU A 46 -8.71 13.72 9.98
N VAL A 47 -8.43 14.84 9.31
CA VAL A 47 -7.36 15.76 9.74
C VAL A 47 -7.66 16.32 11.12
N ASN A 48 -8.91 16.70 11.38
CA ASN A 48 -9.33 17.35 12.62
C ASN A 48 -9.58 16.37 13.78
N HIS A 49 -9.93 15.11 13.48
CA HIS A 49 -10.23 14.10 14.49
C HIS A 49 -9.06 13.15 14.80
N SER A 50 -7.98 13.17 14.02
CA SER A 50 -6.82 12.34 14.31
C SER A 50 -6.01 12.91 15.48
N ASN A 51 -5.31 12.03 16.21
CA ASN A 51 -4.32 12.43 17.20
C ASN A 51 -2.96 12.82 16.58
N LEU A 52 -2.87 12.90 15.25
CA LEU A 52 -1.65 13.27 14.54
C LEU A 52 -1.64 14.78 14.28
N PRO A 53 -0.47 15.44 14.29
CA PRO A 53 -0.37 16.85 13.94
C PRO A 53 -0.89 17.09 12.51
N ARG A 54 -1.78 18.06 12.34
CA ARG A 54 -2.40 18.41 11.05
C ARG A 54 -1.37 18.65 9.95
N ASP A 55 -0.41 19.55 10.20
CA ASP A 55 0.63 19.90 9.22
C ASP A 55 1.37 18.66 8.72
N LYS A 56 1.62 17.72 9.64
CA LYS A 56 2.33 16.48 9.35
C LYS A 56 1.53 15.53 8.46
N ILE A 57 0.21 15.43 8.67
CA ILE A 57 -0.66 14.63 7.79
C ILE A 57 -0.64 15.23 6.39
N LEU A 58 -0.79 16.55 6.31
CA LEU A 58 -0.84 17.28 5.04
C LEU A 58 0.48 17.16 4.27
N THR A 59 1.62 17.34 4.93
CA THR A 59 2.94 17.14 4.32
C THR A 59 3.08 15.73 3.74
N ILE A 60 2.76 14.68 4.52
CA ILE A 60 2.86 13.29 4.05
C ILE A 60 1.92 13.03 2.85
N LEU A 61 0.72 13.59 2.86
CA LEU A 61 -0.22 13.44 1.74
C LEU A 61 0.26 14.18 0.48
N GLU A 62 0.86 15.37 0.64
CA GLU A 62 1.41 16.17 -0.45
C GLU A 62 2.63 15.48 -1.08
N GLU A 63 3.58 15.02 -0.26
CA GLU A 63 4.74 14.25 -0.73
C GLU A 63 4.34 12.93 -1.38
N ALA A 64 3.32 12.26 -0.85
CA ALA A 64 2.72 11.08 -1.49
C ALA A 64 2.01 11.42 -2.81
N SER A 65 1.97 12.69 -3.23
CA SER A 65 1.31 13.18 -4.44
C SER A 65 -0.20 12.87 -4.47
N ILE A 66 -0.81 12.74 -3.29
CA ILE A 66 -2.25 12.52 -3.11
C ILE A 66 -2.98 13.86 -3.20
N ILE A 67 -2.40 14.90 -2.61
CA ILE A 67 -2.92 16.28 -2.62
C ILE A 67 -1.86 17.26 -3.13
N THR A 68 -2.30 18.47 -3.43
CA THR A 68 -1.46 19.68 -3.51
C THR A 68 -2.10 20.74 -2.62
N ILE A 69 -1.29 21.50 -1.88
CA ILE A 69 -1.79 22.52 -0.96
C ILE A 69 -1.58 23.91 -1.55
N GLU A 70 -2.64 24.70 -1.64
CA GLU A 70 -2.55 26.12 -2.01
C GLU A 70 -3.34 26.97 -1.00
N GLY A 71 -2.62 27.64 -0.10
CA GLY A 71 -3.24 28.39 1.00
C GLY A 71 -3.98 27.47 1.98
N GLU A 72 -5.26 27.75 2.22
CA GLU A 72 -6.11 26.96 3.13
C GLU A 72 -6.91 25.86 2.41
N LYS A 73 -6.54 25.56 1.16
CA LYS A 73 -7.23 24.58 0.32
C LYS A 73 -6.32 23.46 -0.13
N VAL A 74 -6.92 22.29 -0.30
CA VAL A 74 -6.30 21.12 -0.93
C VAL A 74 -6.91 20.87 -2.30
N PHE A 75 -6.05 20.48 -3.23
CA PHE A 75 -6.37 20.11 -4.61
C PHE A 75 -5.98 18.65 -4.86
N PRO A 76 -6.58 17.97 -5.85
CA PRO A 76 -6.21 16.60 -6.17
C PRO A 76 -4.78 16.55 -6.73
N GLY A 77 -3.91 15.81 -6.05
CA GLY A 77 -2.55 15.55 -6.50
C GLY A 77 -2.50 14.60 -7.70
N ILE A 78 -1.30 14.36 -8.24
CA ILE A 78 -1.09 13.59 -9.47
C ILE A 78 -1.68 12.17 -9.38
N ILE A 79 -1.56 11.50 -8.23
CA ILE A 79 -2.11 10.15 -8.05
C ILE A 79 -3.64 10.20 -8.14
N VAL A 80 -4.27 11.12 -7.42
CA VAL A 80 -5.74 11.26 -7.41
C VAL A 80 -6.27 11.67 -8.78
N GLN A 81 -5.60 12.57 -9.49
CA GLN A 81 -5.98 12.94 -10.86
C GLN A 81 -5.94 11.74 -11.82
N LYS A 82 -4.91 10.87 -11.71
CA LYS A 82 -4.85 9.63 -12.49
C LYS A 82 -6.01 8.69 -12.11
N LEU A 83 -6.33 8.56 -10.83
CA LEU A 83 -7.44 7.73 -10.36
C LEU A 83 -8.82 8.29 -10.80
N ARG A 84 -9.01 9.61 -10.84
CA ARG A 84 -10.21 10.27 -11.41
C ARG A 84 -10.40 9.89 -12.88
N LYS A 85 -9.30 9.82 -13.65
CA LYS A 85 -9.30 9.46 -15.09
C LYS A 85 -9.60 7.99 -15.36
N VAL A 86 -9.27 7.08 -14.44
CA VAL A 86 -9.58 5.63 -14.52
C VAL A 86 -11.08 5.37 -14.26
N ARG A 87 -11.93 6.32 -14.68
CA ARG A 87 -13.33 6.47 -14.33
C ARG A 87 -14.10 5.16 -14.39
N TRP A 88 -14.94 4.98 -13.38
CA TRP A 88 -15.82 3.86 -13.10
C TRP A 88 -17.04 3.85 -14.03
N GLU A 89 -16.83 4.00 -15.35
CA GLU A 89 -17.93 4.07 -16.30
C GLU A 89 -18.73 2.75 -16.28
N GLY A 90 -19.96 2.84 -15.74
CA GLY A 90 -20.97 1.79 -15.85
C GLY A 90 -20.97 0.70 -14.77
N TYR A 91 -20.09 0.74 -13.76
CA TYR A 91 -20.10 -0.28 -12.70
C TYR A 91 -21.17 0.01 -11.64
N GLN A 92 -22.00 -0.99 -11.32
CA GLN A 92 -22.93 -0.93 -10.19
C GLN A 92 -22.18 -1.09 -8.86
N MET A 93 -22.59 -0.32 -7.84
CA MET A 93 -21.91 -0.21 -6.53
C MET A 93 -21.77 -1.53 -5.76
N ASP A 94 -22.64 -2.51 -6.02
CA ASP A 94 -22.61 -3.81 -5.35
C ASP A 94 -21.85 -4.91 -6.11
N THR A 95 -21.12 -4.53 -7.17
CA THR A 95 -20.46 -5.52 -8.03
C THR A 95 -19.08 -5.93 -7.49
N PRO A 96 -18.67 -7.20 -7.69
CA PRO A 96 -17.32 -7.67 -7.35
C PRO A 96 -16.20 -6.82 -7.97
N GLN A 97 -16.45 -6.25 -9.15
CA GLN A 97 -15.54 -5.37 -9.88
C GLN A 97 -15.26 -4.10 -9.09
N ILE A 98 -16.30 -3.48 -8.52
CA ILE A 98 -16.14 -2.29 -7.67
C ILE A 98 -15.35 -2.60 -6.42
N LYS A 99 -15.67 -3.70 -5.76
CA LYS A 99 -14.93 -4.15 -4.58
C LYS A 99 -13.43 -4.35 -4.89
N SER A 100 -13.11 -4.97 -6.02
CA SER A 100 -11.71 -5.14 -6.46
C SER A 100 -11.01 -3.80 -6.71
N LYS A 101 -11.71 -2.83 -7.30
CA LYS A 101 -11.14 -1.50 -7.60
C LYS A 101 -10.92 -0.66 -6.35
N LEU A 102 -11.82 -0.74 -5.37
CA LEU A 102 -11.62 -0.10 -4.07
C LEU A 102 -10.41 -0.68 -3.33
N LEU A 103 -10.20 -1.99 -3.40
CA LEU A 103 -9.01 -2.63 -2.82
C LEU A 103 -7.73 -2.15 -3.52
N GLU A 104 -7.72 -2.11 -4.85
CA GLU A 104 -6.61 -1.59 -5.64
C GLU A 104 -6.26 -0.14 -5.26
N LEU A 105 -7.27 0.73 -5.13
CA LEU A 105 -7.08 2.12 -4.70
C LEU A 105 -6.45 2.21 -3.31
N HIS A 106 -6.95 1.45 -2.34
CA HIS A 106 -6.35 1.40 -1.01
C HIS A 106 -4.90 0.90 -1.04
N GLY A 107 -4.60 -0.05 -1.92
CA GLY A 107 -3.25 -0.53 -2.17
C GLY A 107 -2.32 0.56 -2.71
N ILE A 108 -2.77 1.32 -3.72
CA ILE A 108 -2.02 2.44 -4.30
C ILE A 108 -1.73 3.49 -3.24
N LEU A 109 -2.75 3.91 -2.46
CA LEU A 109 -2.58 4.86 -1.37
C LEU A 109 -1.59 4.34 -0.32
N THR A 110 -1.67 3.05 0.03
CA THR A 110 -0.75 2.44 1.00
C THR A 110 0.69 2.49 0.52
N VAL A 111 0.96 2.18 -0.75
CA VAL A 111 2.31 2.24 -1.32
C VAL A 111 2.82 3.68 -1.34
N ALA A 112 2.00 4.63 -1.81
CA ALA A 112 2.37 6.04 -1.88
C ALA A 112 2.67 6.63 -0.49
N LEU A 113 1.81 6.37 0.50
CA LEU A 113 2.02 6.79 1.87
C LEU A 113 3.26 6.14 2.48
N THR A 114 3.50 4.85 2.24
CA THR A 114 4.70 4.17 2.75
C THR A 114 5.96 4.84 2.20
N GLN A 115 5.97 5.19 0.92
CA GLN A 115 7.11 5.86 0.29
C GLN A 115 7.37 7.24 0.90
N SER A 116 6.33 8.08 1.06
CA SER A 116 6.50 9.40 1.70
C SER A 116 6.95 9.26 3.16
N MET A 117 6.33 8.37 3.93
CA MET A 117 6.76 8.11 5.32
C MET A 117 8.22 7.66 5.43
N LEU A 118 8.74 6.90 4.45
CA LEU A 118 10.15 6.50 4.42
C LEU A 118 11.06 7.70 4.21
N ASN A 119 10.69 8.61 3.32
CA ASN A 119 11.48 9.80 3.00
C ASN A 119 11.54 10.78 4.19
N ASP A 120 10.39 10.99 4.82
CA ASP A 120 10.25 11.88 5.99
C ASP A 120 10.73 11.25 7.30
N LYS A 121 11.25 10.02 7.25
CA LYS A 121 11.71 9.25 8.44
C LYS A 121 10.61 9.11 9.49
N GLU A 122 9.37 8.99 9.02
CA GLU A 122 8.22 8.81 9.87
C GLU A 122 8.12 7.42 10.46
N TYR A 123 7.29 7.30 11.50
CA TYR A 123 7.02 6.00 12.07
C TYR A 123 6.31 5.11 11.06
N ILE A 124 7.01 4.06 10.61
CA ILE A 124 6.43 3.00 9.80
C ILE A 124 6.30 1.74 10.67
N PRO A 125 5.12 1.09 10.68
CA PRO A 125 4.96 -0.16 11.39
C PRO A 125 5.92 -1.22 10.84
N ARG A 126 6.63 -1.92 11.73
CA ARG A 126 7.58 -2.98 11.36
C ARG A 126 6.99 -4.03 10.42
N ARG A 127 5.68 -4.31 10.52
CA ARG A 127 4.96 -5.19 9.60
C ARG A 127 4.95 -4.69 8.15
N ALA A 128 4.75 -3.38 7.94
CA ALA A 128 4.81 -2.80 6.60
C ALA A 128 6.20 -2.99 6.02
N LEU A 129 7.24 -2.64 6.80
CA LEU A 129 8.63 -2.82 6.41
C LEU A 129 8.96 -4.30 6.11
N ALA A 130 8.53 -5.22 6.96
CA ALA A 130 8.75 -6.64 6.76
C ALA A 130 8.10 -7.16 5.46
N VAL A 131 6.87 -6.73 5.16
CA VAL A 131 6.17 -7.10 3.92
C VAL A 131 6.92 -6.54 2.70
N PHE A 132 7.24 -5.25 2.69
CA PHE A 132 7.95 -4.65 1.55
C PHE A 132 9.35 -5.23 1.39
N HIS A 133 10.10 -5.42 2.48
CA HIS A 133 11.44 -6.00 2.45
C HIS A 133 11.39 -7.46 1.95
N MET A 134 10.44 -8.26 2.40
CA MET A 134 10.24 -9.63 1.92
C MET A 134 9.97 -9.66 0.41
N LEU A 135 9.08 -8.79 -0.10
CA LEU A 135 8.78 -8.72 -1.53
C LEU A 135 9.97 -8.21 -2.34
N SER A 136 10.71 -7.23 -1.83
CA SER A 136 11.92 -6.70 -2.47
C SER A 136 13.06 -7.72 -2.50
N ASP A 137 13.29 -8.45 -1.41
CA ASP A 137 14.31 -9.51 -1.34
C ASP A 137 13.95 -10.64 -2.31
N ASN A 138 12.67 -11.05 -2.37
CA ASN A 138 12.21 -12.03 -3.36
C ASN A 138 12.40 -11.51 -4.80
N MET A 139 12.10 -10.22 -5.04
CA MET A 139 12.27 -9.59 -6.34
C MET A 139 13.75 -9.54 -6.80
N ILE A 140 14.67 -9.18 -5.89
CA ILE A 140 16.09 -8.97 -6.20
C ILE A 140 16.83 -10.30 -6.30
N ASN A 141 16.55 -11.24 -5.38
CA ASN A 141 17.34 -12.46 -5.23
C ASN A 141 16.77 -13.65 -6.02
N SER A 142 15.58 -13.54 -6.59
CA SER A 142 15.06 -14.54 -7.53
C SER A 142 15.92 -14.61 -8.79
N GLY A 143 16.04 -15.81 -9.36
CA GLY A 143 16.75 -16.07 -10.62
C GLY A 143 16.07 -15.46 -11.85
N GLU A 144 16.04 -16.18 -12.97
CA GLU A 144 15.42 -15.66 -14.21
C GLU A 144 13.94 -15.31 -14.03
N LYS A 145 13.22 -16.04 -13.17
CA LYS A 145 11.80 -15.82 -12.84
C LYS A 145 11.64 -15.59 -11.35
N ILE A 146 10.58 -14.88 -10.96
CA ILE A 146 10.25 -14.70 -9.55
C ILE A 146 9.79 -16.04 -8.99
N GLU A 147 10.44 -16.49 -7.92
CA GLU A 147 10.03 -17.71 -7.25
C GLU A 147 8.73 -17.46 -6.47
N PRO A 148 7.70 -18.30 -6.65
CA PRO A 148 6.43 -18.14 -5.94
C PRO A 148 6.53 -18.57 -4.48
N VAL A 149 7.58 -19.28 -4.08
CA VAL A 149 7.79 -19.73 -2.70
C VAL A 149 8.84 -18.84 -2.05
N ILE A 150 8.47 -18.20 -0.95
CA ILE A 150 9.37 -17.43 -0.10
C ILE A 150 9.84 -18.34 1.04
N PRO A 151 11.14 -18.69 1.10
CA PRO A 151 11.67 -19.49 2.20
C PRO A 151 11.54 -18.77 3.55
N ASP A 152 11.38 -19.53 4.64
CA ASP A 152 11.24 -18.94 5.98
C ASP A 152 12.42 -18.07 6.38
N TYR A 153 13.66 -18.41 5.98
CA TYR A 153 14.82 -17.58 6.29
C TYR A 153 14.75 -16.19 5.64
N VAL A 154 14.12 -16.06 4.46
CA VAL A 154 13.89 -14.76 3.79
C VAL A 154 12.86 -13.96 4.59
N PHE A 155 11.78 -14.59 5.02
CA PHE A 155 10.77 -13.94 5.84
C PHE A 155 11.30 -13.54 7.23
N ASP A 156 12.11 -14.39 7.86
CA ASP A 156 12.74 -14.13 9.15
C ASP A 156 13.72 -12.96 9.04
N LYS A 157 14.55 -12.93 7.99
CA LYS A 157 15.41 -11.79 7.67
C LYS A 157 14.59 -10.52 7.46
N ALA A 158 13.47 -10.60 6.74
CA ALA A 158 12.60 -9.47 6.50
C ALA A 158 11.94 -8.92 7.78
N CYS A 159 11.61 -9.81 8.71
CA CYS A 159 11.03 -9.46 10.01
C CYS A 159 12.06 -8.95 11.03
N GLY A 160 13.36 -9.19 10.83
CA GLY A 160 14.43 -8.71 11.70
C GLY A 160 14.23 -9.10 13.17
N GLU A 161 14.34 -8.13 14.09
CA GLU A 161 14.25 -8.34 15.55
C GLU A 161 12.81 -8.56 16.08
N MET A 162 11.85 -8.90 15.23
CA MET A 162 10.50 -9.21 15.68
C MET A 162 10.46 -10.56 16.42
N SER A 163 9.68 -10.62 17.50
CA SER A 163 9.42 -11.89 18.19
C SER A 163 8.64 -12.87 17.31
N GLU A 164 8.80 -14.17 17.54
CA GLU A 164 8.06 -15.22 16.82
C GLU A 164 6.54 -15.01 16.81
N ARG A 165 5.97 -14.53 17.93
CA ARG A 165 4.55 -14.22 18.01
C ARG A 165 4.15 -13.09 17.04
N GLN A 166 4.99 -12.07 16.89
CA GLN A 166 4.74 -10.97 15.95
C GLN A 166 4.88 -11.46 14.50
N LYS A 167 5.90 -12.26 14.18
CA LYS A 167 6.10 -12.87 12.87
C LYS A 167 4.89 -13.72 12.45
N ASN A 168 4.45 -14.62 13.35
CA ASN A 168 3.27 -15.46 13.10
C ASN A 168 2.00 -14.63 12.92
N LYS A 169 1.83 -13.54 13.67
CA LYS A 169 0.70 -12.63 13.45
C LYS A 169 0.71 -11.99 12.06
N ILE A 170 1.89 -11.64 11.52
CA ILE A 170 1.99 -11.16 10.13
C ILE A 170 1.61 -12.29 9.17
N ARG A 171 2.15 -13.50 9.34
CA ARG A 171 1.81 -14.66 8.51
C ARG A 171 0.30 -14.91 8.48
N TRP A 172 -0.35 -14.94 9.65
CA TRP A 172 -1.80 -15.16 9.77
C TRP A 172 -2.63 -14.12 9.04
N VAL A 173 -2.23 -12.85 9.09
CA VAL A 173 -2.93 -11.80 8.35
C VAL A 173 -2.71 -11.97 6.85
N MET A 174 -1.47 -12.25 6.41
CA MET A 174 -1.15 -12.42 5.00
C MET A 174 -1.84 -13.64 4.37
N SER A 175 -2.05 -14.71 5.13
CA SER A 175 -2.74 -15.93 4.70
C SER A 175 -4.24 -15.93 4.98
N GLY A 176 -4.81 -14.83 5.50
CA GLY A 176 -6.25 -14.70 5.70
C GLY A 176 -6.84 -15.45 6.89
N PHE A 177 -6.03 -15.97 7.83
CA PHE A 177 -6.53 -16.62 9.05
C PHE A 177 -7.26 -15.67 10.01
N ILE A 178 -7.11 -14.35 9.82
CA ILE A 178 -7.75 -13.34 10.68
C ILE A 178 -9.14 -12.93 10.19
N ASP A 179 -9.31 -12.76 8.87
CA ASP A 179 -10.52 -12.19 8.27
C ASP A 179 -11.15 -13.05 7.17
N GLY A 180 -10.62 -14.26 6.95
CA GLY A 180 -11.07 -15.20 5.93
C GLY A 180 -10.68 -14.84 4.50
N GLN A 181 -9.89 -13.78 4.29
CA GLN A 181 -9.45 -13.33 2.96
C GLN A 181 -7.93 -13.34 2.88
N THR A 182 -7.38 -14.31 2.14
CA THR A 182 -5.94 -14.35 1.82
C THR A 182 -5.49 -13.04 1.19
N LYS A 183 -4.30 -12.56 1.57
CA LYS A 183 -3.73 -11.31 1.06
C LYS A 183 -2.61 -11.58 0.06
N ILE A 184 -1.37 -11.65 0.55
CA ILE A 184 -0.17 -11.85 -0.25
C ILE A 184 0.12 -13.35 -0.42
N ILE A 185 -0.23 -14.16 0.59
CA ILE A 185 0.08 -15.58 0.67
C ILE A 185 -1.13 -16.40 0.20
N SER A 186 -0.90 -17.31 -0.73
CA SER A 186 -1.88 -18.31 -1.17
C SER A 186 -1.84 -19.58 -0.31
N ASP A 187 -0.66 -19.98 0.17
CA ASP A 187 -0.48 -21.20 0.94
C ASP A 187 0.76 -21.16 1.85
N VAL A 188 0.78 -21.99 2.90
CA VAL A 188 1.94 -22.23 3.76
C VAL A 188 2.38 -23.67 3.57
N THR A 189 3.55 -23.87 2.96
CA THR A 189 4.04 -25.20 2.59
C THR A 189 4.56 -25.98 3.79
N GLU A 190 4.49 -27.32 3.72
CA GLU A 190 5.03 -28.23 4.73
C GLU A 190 6.56 -28.12 4.94
N ARG A 191 7.27 -27.48 4.00
CA ARG A 191 8.74 -27.33 4.00
C ARG A 191 9.22 -25.95 4.45
N ASN A 192 8.53 -25.30 5.40
CA ASN A 192 8.96 -24.03 5.99
C ASN A 192 9.11 -22.89 4.96
N GLY A 193 8.09 -22.72 4.12
CA GLY A 193 8.05 -21.64 3.12
C GLY A 193 6.62 -21.21 2.83
N MET A 194 6.46 -19.98 2.35
CA MET A 194 5.15 -19.38 2.06
C MET A 194 5.00 -19.17 0.56
N THR A 195 3.92 -19.68 -0.02
CA THR A 195 3.62 -19.46 -1.42
C THR A 195 2.89 -18.13 -1.56
N ILE A 196 3.43 -17.21 -2.36
CA ILE A 196 2.76 -15.97 -2.72
C ILE A 196 1.78 -16.19 -3.88
N LYS A 197 0.74 -15.36 -3.95
CA LYS A 197 -0.25 -15.44 -5.05
C LYS A 197 0.37 -15.12 -6.41
N ASP A 198 -0.19 -15.69 -7.47
CA ASP A 198 0.27 -15.47 -8.86
C ASP A 198 0.25 -13.98 -9.25
N GLU A 199 -0.74 -13.22 -8.79
CA GLU A 199 -0.78 -11.77 -8.99
C GLU A 199 0.43 -11.07 -8.35
N MET A 200 0.87 -11.50 -7.18
CA MET A 200 2.06 -10.95 -6.51
C MET A 200 3.34 -11.31 -7.23
N VAL A 201 3.43 -12.53 -7.80
CA VAL A 201 4.55 -12.94 -8.67
C VAL A 201 4.64 -11.99 -9.87
N LYS A 202 3.54 -11.82 -10.62
CA LYS A 202 3.46 -10.91 -11.79
C LYS A 202 3.79 -9.46 -11.43
N TYR A 203 3.35 -9.02 -10.25
CA TYR A 203 3.69 -7.70 -9.74
C TYR A 203 5.20 -7.55 -9.49
N CYS A 204 5.82 -8.53 -8.82
CA CYS A 204 7.27 -8.52 -8.58
C CYS A 204 8.05 -8.56 -9.90
N GLU A 205 7.62 -9.32 -10.90
CA GLU A 205 8.22 -9.35 -12.24
C GLU A 205 8.20 -7.95 -12.89
N LYS A 206 7.03 -7.32 -12.94
CA LYS A 206 6.86 -5.97 -13.49
C LYS A 206 7.68 -4.92 -12.76
N MET A 207 7.76 -5.00 -11.43
CA MET A 207 8.56 -4.07 -10.62
C MET A 207 10.06 -4.29 -10.83
N ARG A 208 10.50 -5.54 -11.00
CA ARG A 208 11.89 -5.88 -11.31
C ARG A 208 12.33 -5.34 -12.68
N GLU A 209 11.46 -5.45 -13.68
CA GLU A 209 11.71 -4.87 -15.01
C GLU A 209 11.89 -3.36 -14.93
N ARG A 210 10.97 -2.66 -14.25
CA ARG A 210 11.07 -1.22 -14.02
C ARG A 210 12.33 -0.82 -13.25
N TRP A 211 12.74 -1.62 -12.28
CA TRP A 211 13.99 -1.38 -11.54
C TRP A 211 15.21 -1.48 -12.46
N ARG A 212 15.28 -2.54 -13.27
CA ARG A 212 16.35 -2.73 -14.29
C ARG A 212 16.34 -1.66 -15.38
N GLU A 213 15.19 -1.11 -15.74
CA GLU A 213 15.08 0.03 -16.67
C GLU A 213 15.71 1.29 -16.07
N ARG A 214 15.36 1.62 -14.82
CA ARG A 214 15.93 2.80 -14.13
C ARG A 214 17.44 2.70 -13.94
N ASP A 215 17.96 1.50 -13.68
CA ASP A 215 19.41 1.33 -13.57
C ASP A 215 20.11 1.57 -14.92
N ARG A 216 19.50 1.12 -16.03
CA ARG A 216 20.00 1.42 -17.39
C ARG A 216 19.92 2.91 -17.74
N GLU A 217 18.86 3.60 -17.32
CA GLU A 217 18.72 5.05 -17.51
C GLU A 217 19.76 5.86 -16.72
N ARG A 218 20.27 5.33 -15.59
CA ARG A 218 21.31 5.97 -14.78
C ARG A 218 22.72 5.78 -15.33
N GLU A 219 22.92 4.80 -16.21
CA GLU A 219 24.20 4.51 -16.87
C GLU A 219 24.41 5.31 -18.16
N ILE A 220 23.40 6.05 -18.62
CA ILE A 220 23.41 6.95 -19.80
C ILE A 220 23.57 8.40 -19.36
#